data_AF-A0A950H842-F1
#
_entry.id   AF-A0A950H842-F1
#
_cell.length_a   1.000
_cell.length_b   1.000
_cell.length_c   1.000
_cell.angle_alpha   90.00
_cell.angle_beta   90.00
_cell.angle_gamma   90.00
#
_symmetry.space_group_name_H-M   'P 1'
#
loop_
_entity.id
_entity.type
_entity.pdbx_description
1 polymer ?
#
loop_
_entity_poly.entity_id
_entity_poly.type
_entity_poly.pdbx_seq_one_letter_code
_entity_poly.pdbx_strand_id
1 'polypeptide(L)'
;FTYTQLHNIPLKLNSVGASVNALLATATSTEIIVNQFRIGIYPFIVKPIQAAPLSSNLSSTGTVASVAGNLASYLDWGTTNDGMGSGGTHFETLWSGMAPYLQTPGTGLSSSSTLPFIILVTDGVDNGQTYIKGNWTGSSPQIPNLNFCANAKAAGYTVAVLLIPYDPIVDPQPIWNNEDGTVNSLIANNRISPAMQSCASPGYFFSAATSADITSAMETIFYQAVQSARLTQ
;
A
#
# COMPACT_ATOMS: atom_id res chain seq x y z
N PHE A 1 17.97 7.68 -1.58
CA PHE A 1 17.99 6.38 -2.29
C PHE A 1 19.37 5.97 -2.80
N THR A 2 20.17 6.89 -3.35
CA THR A 2 21.50 6.57 -3.88
C THR A 2 22.41 5.92 -2.82
N TYR A 3 22.40 6.41 -1.58
CA TYR A 3 23.19 5.81 -0.48
C TYR A 3 22.81 4.34 -0.21
N THR A 4 21.51 4.06 -0.02
CA THR A 4 21.05 2.69 0.27
C THR A 4 21.35 1.73 -0.89
N GLN A 5 21.20 2.19 -2.13
CA GLN A 5 21.56 1.42 -3.33
C GLN A 5 23.06 1.15 -3.43
N LEU A 6 23.91 2.15 -3.16
CA LEU A 6 25.38 1.99 -3.16
C LEU A 6 25.87 1.04 -2.07
N HIS A 7 25.13 0.91 -0.96
CA HIS A 7 25.51 0.08 0.18
C HIS A 7 24.69 -1.22 0.31
N ASN A 8 23.91 -1.60 -0.72
CA ASN A 8 23.05 -2.79 -0.71
C ASN A 8 22.13 -2.88 0.51
N ILE A 9 21.67 -1.74 1.03
CA ILE A 9 20.71 -1.68 2.13
C ILE A 9 19.32 -1.81 1.50
N PRO A 10 18.57 -2.89 1.78
CA PRO A 10 17.25 -3.08 1.20
C PRO A 10 16.29 -2.00 1.71
N LEU A 11 15.52 -1.42 0.79
CA LEU A 11 14.45 -0.49 1.16
C LEU A 11 13.23 -1.28 1.64
N LYS A 12 12.38 -0.67 2.46
CA LYS A 12 11.08 -1.26 2.86
C LYS A 12 10.25 -1.66 1.64
N LEU A 13 10.32 -0.91 0.53
CA LEU A 13 9.67 -1.27 -0.74
C LEU A 13 10.24 -2.53 -1.41
N ASN A 14 11.53 -2.85 -1.23
CA ASN A 14 12.07 -4.13 -1.70
C ASN A 14 11.43 -5.29 -0.96
N SER A 15 11.23 -5.15 0.36
CA SER A 15 10.55 -6.13 1.20
C SER A 15 9.08 -6.28 0.80
N VAL A 16 8.38 -5.17 0.55
CA VAL A 16 7.01 -5.19 0.03
C VAL A 16 6.96 -5.90 -1.33
N GLY A 17 7.87 -5.56 -2.26
CA GLY A 17 7.94 -6.21 -3.57
C GLY A 17 8.15 -7.72 -3.49
N ALA A 18 9.06 -8.16 -2.63
CA ALA A 18 9.30 -9.58 -2.36
C ALA A 18 8.04 -10.27 -1.80
N SER A 19 7.35 -9.63 -0.85
CA SER A 19 6.12 -10.17 -0.26
C SER A 19 4.96 -10.27 -1.27
N VAL A 20 4.85 -9.32 -2.21
CA VAL A 20 3.87 -9.40 -3.31
C VAL A 20 4.21 -10.58 -4.22
N ASN A 21 5.47 -10.79 -4.59
CA ASN A 21 5.88 -11.94 -5.39
C ASN A 21 5.61 -13.29 -4.69
N ALA A 22 5.83 -13.37 -3.37
CA ALA A 22 5.47 -14.55 -2.58
C ALA A 22 3.95 -14.80 -2.56
N LEU A 23 3.15 -13.72 -2.44
CA LEU A 23 1.70 -13.80 -2.56
C LEU A 23 1.27 -14.29 -3.95
N LEU A 24 1.87 -13.79 -5.04
CA LEU A 24 1.58 -14.26 -6.40
C LEU A 24 1.86 -15.76 -6.56
N ALA A 25 3.03 -16.22 -6.07
CA ALA A 25 3.39 -17.63 -6.10
C ALA A 25 2.40 -18.49 -5.30
N THR A 26 1.99 -18.02 -4.11
CA THR A 26 0.98 -18.67 -3.28
C THR A 26 -0.36 -18.74 -4.00
N ALA A 27 -0.81 -17.64 -4.60
CA ALA A 27 -2.04 -17.59 -5.38
C ALA A 27 -2.04 -18.59 -6.54
N THR A 28 -0.96 -18.64 -7.32
CA THR A 28 -0.82 -19.63 -8.41
C THR A 28 -0.82 -21.07 -7.89
N SER A 29 -0.14 -21.35 -6.79
CA SER A 29 -0.05 -22.72 -6.24
C SER A 29 -1.33 -23.20 -5.55
N THR A 30 -2.19 -22.28 -5.10
CA THR A 30 -3.42 -22.57 -4.37
C THR A 30 -4.68 -22.36 -5.19
N GLU A 31 -4.53 -21.94 -6.45
CA GLU A 31 -5.61 -21.80 -7.41
C GLU A 31 -6.28 -23.16 -7.68
N ILE A 32 -7.61 -23.20 -7.55
CA ILE A 32 -8.42 -24.40 -7.84
C ILE A 32 -9.26 -24.19 -9.11
N ILE A 33 -9.60 -22.95 -9.41
CA ILE A 33 -10.39 -22.56 -10.57
C ILE A 33 -9.52 -21.67 -11.45
N VAL A 34 -9.47 -21.91 -12.76
CA VAL A 34 -8.69 -21.08 -13.68
C VAL A 34 -9.11 -19.61 -13.59
N ASN A 35 -8.14 -18.72 -13.42
CA ASN A 35 -8.31 -17.29 -13.20
C ASN A 35 -9.09 -16.93 -11.92
N GLN A 36 -8.93 -17.72 -10.85
CA GLN A 36 -9.59 -17.49 -9.56
C GLN A 36 -9.19 -16.14 -8.95
N PHE A 37 -7.94 -15.74 -9.16
CA PHE A 37 -7.36 -14.55 -8.57
C PHE A 37 -7.01 -13.52 -9.65
N ARG A 38 -7.21 -12.24 -9.33
CA ARG A 38 -6.78 -11.11 -10.16
C ARG A 38 -6.11 -10.10 -9.26
N ILE A 39 -4.87 -9.73 -9.56
CA ILE A 39 -4.05 -8.84 -8.72
C ILE A 39 -3.53 -7.69 -9.57
N GLY A 40 -3.54 -6.49 -9.00
CA GLY A 40 -3.03 -5.26 -9.59
C GLY A 40 -2.22 -4.48 -8.56
N ILE A 41 -1.40 -3.53 -9.02
CA ILE A 41 -0.49 -2.75 -8.17
C ILE A 41 -0.69 -1.26 -8.48
N TYR A 42 -0.94 -0.49 -7.42
CA TYR A 42 -1.31 0.92 -7.51
C TYR A 42 -0.50 1.76 -6.51
N PRO A 43 0.77 2.10 -6.82
CA PRO A 43 1.55 2.99 -5.99
C PRO A 43 0.97 4.40 -6.03
N PHE A 44 1.18 5.18 -4.97
CA PHE A 44 0.69 6.54 -4.88
C PHE A 44 1.65 7.44 -4.08
N ILE A 45 1.64 8.73 -4.43
CA ILE A 45 2.26 9.84 -3.67
C ILE A 45 1.18 10.90 -3.48
N VAL A 46 0.99 11.77 -4.48
CA VAL A 46 -0.11 12.75 -4.53
C VAL A 46 -1.38 12.12 -5.04
N LYS A 47 -1.28 11.13 -5.91
CA LYS A 47 -2.40 10.30 -6.38
C LYS A 47 -1.91 8.93 -6.83
N PRO A 48 -2.78 7.91 -6.83
CA PRO A 48 -2.43 6.59 -7.35
C PRO A 48 -2.31 6.58 -8.88
N ILE A 49 -1.43 5.71 -9.37
CA ILE A 49 -1.38 5.30 -10.78
C ILE A 49 -1.59 3.80 -10.91
N GLN A 50 -1.98 3.33 -12.09
CA GLN A 50 -2.01 1.90 -12.40
C GLN A 50 -0.63 1.44 -12.88
N ALA A 51 0.22 0.99 -11.97
CA ALA A 51 1.52 0.41 -12.32
C ALA A 51 1.35 -0.98 -12.95
N ALA A 52 0.43 -1.79 -12.41
CA ALA A 52 -0.03 -3.02 -13.02
C ALA A 52 -1.56 -3.11 -12.95
N PRO A 53 -2.27 -3.34 -14.07
CA PRO A 53 -3.71 -3.58 -14.04
C PRO A 53 -4.03 -4.90 -13.33
N LEU A 54 -5.27 -5.03 -12.84
CA LEU A 54 -5.80 -6.31 -12.38
C LEU A 54 -5.63 -7.37 -13.48
N SER A 55 -4.89 -8.43 -13.17
CA SER A 55 -4.59 -9.51 -14.10
C SER A 55 -4.66 -10.86 -13.40
N SER A 56 -5.18 -11.88 -14.10
CA SER A 56 -5.08 -13.28 -13.68
C SER A 56 -3.79 -13.96 -14.13
N ASN A 57 -2.96 -13.29 -14.94
CA ASN A 57 -1.61 -13.76 -15.21
C ASN A 57 -0.70 -13.44 -14.03
N LEU A 58 -0.62 -14.38 -13.10
CA LEU A 58 0.18 -14.29 -11.87
C LEU A 58 1.57 -14.95 -12.02
N SER A 59 1.99 -15.24 -13.25
CA SER A 59 3.33 -15.79 -13.52
C SER A 59 4.43 -14.90 -12.95
N SER A 60 5.55 -15.50 -12.54
CA SER A 60 6.76 -14.79 -12.11
C SER A 60 7.37 -13.90 -13.21
N THR A 61 7.00 -14.12 -14.47
CA THR A 61 7.38 -13.28 -15.62
C THR A 61 6.26 -12.35 -16.08
N GLY A 62 5.14 -12.30 -15.37
CA GLY A 62 3.99 -11.45 -15.68
C GLY A 62 4.21 -9.99 -15.25
N THR A 63 3.35 -9.09 -15.75
CA THR A 63 3.43 -7.64 -15.46
C THR A 63 3.38 -7.35 -13.97
N VAL A 64 2.49 -8.02 -13.22
CA VAL A 64 2.34 -7.81 -11.78
C VAL A 64 3.63 -8.16 -11.04
N ALA A 65 4.24 -9.31 -11.36
CA ALA A 65 5.51 -9.74 -10.78
C ALA A 65 6.68 -8.80 -11.15
N SER A 66 6.71 -8.34 -12.40
CA SER A 66 7.71 -7.38 -12.87
C SER A 66 7.62 -6.04 -12.13
N VAL A 67 6.41 -5.54 -11.89
CA VAL A 67 6.19 -4.30 -11.14
C VAL A 67 6.52 -4.50 -9.65
N ALA A 68 6.10 -5.61 -9.05
CA ALA A 68 6.43 -5.96 -7.67
C ALA A 68 7.96 -6.02 -7.46
N GLY A 69 8.69 -6.62 -8.39
CA GLY A 69 10.16 -6.67 -8.35
C GLY A 69 10.86 -5.31 -8.48
N ASN A 70 10.15 -4.28 -8.96
CA ASN A 70 10.70 -2.95 -9.22
C ASN A 70 9.99 -1.84 -8.45
N LEU A 71 9.29 -2.13 -7.34
CA LEU A 71 8.54 -1.10 -6.59
C LEU A 71 9.37 0.12 -6.18
N ALA A 72 10.68 -0.04 -5.98
CA ALA A 72 11.59 1.06 -5.67
C ALA A 72 11.68 2.13 -6.78
N SER A 73 11.29 1.83 -8.03
CA SER A 73 11.24 2.84 -9.10
C SER A 73 10.12 3.87 -8.89
N TYR A 74 9.12 3.54 -8.05
CA TYR A 74 7.97 4.41 -7.76
C TYR A 74 8.19 5.30 -6.53
N LEU A 75 9.39 5.32 -5.97
CA LEU A 75 9.77 6.26 -4.92
C LEU A 75 9.71 7.70 -5.42
N ASP A 76 9.45 8.63 -4.51
CA ASP A 76 9.48 10.04 -4.83
C ASP A 76 10.92 10.53 -5.07
N TRP A 77 11.20 11.03 -6.28
CA TRP A 77 12.49 11.63 -6.63
C TRP A 77 12.52 13.17 -6.61
N GLY A 78 11.48 13.82 -6.06
CA GLY A 78 11.37 15.28 -6.05
C GLY A 78 11.02 15.87 -7.42
N THR A 79 10.32 15.10 -8.27
CA THR A 79 9.95 15.48 -9.64
C THR A 79 8.55 14.96 -10.00
N THR A 80 8.09 15.06 -11.24
CA THR A 80 6.71 14.67 -11.60
C THR A 80 6.33 13.17 -11.44
N ASN A 81 7.24 12.28 -10.99
CA ASN A 81 7.09 10.83 -10.71
C ASN A 81 5.96 10.13 -11.49
N ASP A 82 6.12 10.00 -12.80
CA ASP A 82 5.24 9.21 -13.67
C ASP A 82 3.73 9.48 -13.52
N GLY A 83 3.38 10.71 -13.14
CA GLY A 83 2.00 11.13 -12.95
C GLY A 83 1.42 10.86 -11.56
N MET A 84 2.14 10.24 -10.63
CA MET A 84 1.75 10.17 -9.20
C MET A 84 1.89 11.53 -8.50
N GLY A 85 2.68 12.45 -9.06
CA GLY A 85 3.11 13.67 -8.39
C GLY A 85 4.28 13.41 -7.42
N SER A 86 4.76 14.47 -6.77
CA SER A 86 5.85 14.42 -5.78
C SER A 86 5.50 15.24 -4.56
N GLY A 87 6.01 14.83 -3.40
CA GLY A 87 5.81 15.39 -2.08
C GLY A 87 5.51 14.32 -1.05
N GLY A 88 4.57 14.64 -0.16
CA GLY A 88 4.18 13.74 0.91
C GLY A 88 3.20 12.67 0.44
N THR A 89 2.64 11.97 1.42
CA THR A 89 1.67 10.90 1.20
C THR A 89 0.26 11.45 1.32
N HIS A 90 -0.48 11.53 0.21
CA HIS A 90 -1.81 12.13 0.15
C HIS A 90 -2.93 11.08 0.27
N PHE A 91 -3.41 10.84 1.48
CA PHE A 91 -4.53 9.91 1.70
C PHE A 91 -5.87 10.49 1.26
N GLU A 92 -6.02 11.80 1.30
CA GLU A 92 -7.23 12.53 0.95
C GLU A 92 -7.60 12.40 -0.54
N THR A 93 -6.63 12.12 -1.39
CA THR A 93 -6.81 11.91 -2.84
C THR A 93 -6.94 10.44 -3.22
N LEU A 94 -6.60 9.51 -2.31
CA LEU A 94 -6.44 8.10 -2.64
C LEU A 94 -7.73 7.48 -3.16
N TRP A 95 -8.88 7.78 -2.53
CA TRP A 95 -10.17 7.22 -2.98
C TRP A 95 -10.58 7.71 -4.36
N SER A 96 -10.57 9.03 -4.58
CA SER A 96 -10.97 9.61 -5.86
C SER A 96 -10.00 9.23 -6.97
N GLY A 97 -8.70 9.13 -6.67
CA GLY A 97 -7.68 8.68 -7.61
C GLY A 97 -7.77 7.19 -7.94
N MET A 98 -8.23 6.34 -7.01
CA MET A 98 -8.44 4.92 -7.27
C MET A 98 -9.70 4.63 -8.08
N ALA A 99 -10.70 5.52 -8.08
CA ALA A 99 -12.00 5.31 -8.70
C ALA A 99 -11.95 4.78 -10.16
N PRO A 100 -11.03 5.22 -11.05
CA PRO A 100 -10.93 4.68 -12.41
C PRO A 100 -10.46 3.22 -12.50
N TYR A 101 -9.87 2.68 -11.44
CA TYR A 101 -9.26 1.35 -11.42
C TYR A 101 -10.07 0.32 -10.63
N LEU A 102 -10.94 0.79 -9.73
CA LEU A 102 -11.81 -0.04 -8.90
C LEU A 102 -12.86 -0.76 -9.76
N GLN A 103 -13.06 -2.05 -9.49
CA GLN A 103 -14.11 -2.85 -10.12
C GLN A 103 -15.39 -2.77 -9.29
N THR A 104 -16.53 -3.17 -9.85
CA THR A 104 -17.74 -3.33 -9.02
C THR A 104 -17.57 -4.54 -8.10
N PRO A 105 -17.71 -4.38 -6.77
CA PRO A 105 -17.78 -5.47 -5.80
C PRO A 105 -18.75 -6.58 -6.20
N GLY A 106 -18.24 -7.81 -6.27
CA GLY A 106 -19.03 -9.02 -6.46
C GLY A 106 -19.16 -9.85 -5.17
N THR A 107 -19.83 -10.98 -5.30
CA THR A 107 -20.17 -11.91 -4.20
C THR A 107 -19.14 -13.03 -4.01
N GLY A 108 -18.21 -13.21 -4.94
CA GLY A 108 -17.25 -14.33 -4.94
C GLY A 108 -17.81 -15.64 -5.52
N LEU A 109 -19.05 -15.66 -6.01
CA LEU A 109 -19.73 -16.87 -6.49
C LEU A 109 -19.43 -17.24 -7.95
N SER A 110 -18.83 -16.32 -8.73
CA SER A 110 -18.53 -16.56 -10.14
C SER A 110 -17.33 -15.74 -10.63
N SER A 111 -16.81 -16.09 -11.79
CA SER A 111 -15.70 -15.39 -12.44
C SER A 111 -16.03 -13.95 -12.86
N SER A 112 -17.32 -13.63 -12.98
CA SER A 112 -17.87 -12.28 -13.27
C SER A 112 -18.33 -11.53 -12.01
N SER A 113 -18.31 -12.18 -10.85
CA SER A 113 -18.72 -11.64 -9.55
C SER A 113 -17.65 -11.97 -8.51
N THR A 114 -16.48 -11.35 -8.63
CA THR A 114 -15.33 -11.61 -7.74
C THR A 114 -15.46 -10.89 -6.41
N LEU A 115 -15.01 -11.53 -5.33
CA LEU A 115 -14.95 -10.90 -4.01
C LEU A 115 -13.92 -9.76 -4.02
N PRO A 116 -14.30 -8.52 -3.64
CA PRO A 116 -13.42 -7.36 -3.70
C PRO A 116 -12.49 -7.26 -2.47
N PHE A 117 -11.21 -7.00 -2.71
CA PHE A 117 -10.21 -6.90 -1.66
C PHE A 117 -9.20 -5.79 -1.97
N ILE A 118 -8.87 -4.98 -0.96
CA ILE A 118 -7.82 -3.96 -1.01
C ILE A 118 -6.82 -4.27 0.08
N ILE A 119 -5.53 -4.34 -0.29
CA ILE A 119 -4.42 -4.38 0.66
C ILE A 119 -3.73 -3.02 0.61
N LEU A 120 -3.90 -2.23 1.66
CA LEU A 120 -3.20 -0.96 1.84
C LEU A 120 -1.91 -1.22 2.62
N VAL A 121 -0.76 -0.96 1.99
CA VAL A 121 0.56 -1.04 2.63
C VAL A 121 1.07 0.38 2.83
N THR A 122 1.33 0.78 4.08
CA THR A 122 1.69 2.16 4.42
C THR A 122 2.42 2.24 5.75
N ASP A 123 3.13 3.34 5.99
CA ASP A 123 3.66 3.72 7.30
C ASP A 123 2.64 4.44 8.18
N GLY A 124 1.48 4.79 7.62
CA GLY A 124 0.34 5.37 8.32
C GLY A 124 0.49 6.87 8.65
N VAL A 125 1.37 7.59 7.96
CA VAL A 125 1.49 9.06 8.08
C VAL A 125 1.11 9.73 6.76
N ASP A 126 0.28 10.76 6.86
CA ASP A 126 -0.14 11.62 5.76
C ASP A 126 0.69 12.91 5.78
N ASN A 127 1.04 13.42 4.60
CA ASN A 127 1.63 14.74 4.47
C ASN A 127 1.16 15.39 3.16
N GLY A 128 0.47 16.53 3.27
CA GLY A 128 -0.07 17.28 2.14
C GLY A 128 0.96 18.08 1.31
N GLN A 129 2.26 17.83 1.51
CA GLN A 129 3.32 18.49 0.75
C GLN A 129 3.26 18.08 -0.73
N THR A 130 3.39 19.04 -1.64
CA THR A 130 3.46 18.78 -3.09
C THR A 130 4.61 19.55 -3.74
N TYR A 131 5.18 18.99 -4.80
CA TYR A 131 6.11 19.67 -5.69
C TYR A 131 5.39 20.20 -6.93
N ILE A 132 5.38 21.51 -7.11
CA ILE A 132 4.70 22.18 -8.23
C ILE A 132 5.65 23.22 -8.84
N LYS A 133 5.97 23.04 -10.13
CA LYS A 133 6.73 24.01 -10.95
C LYS A 133 8.04 24.49 -10.27
N GLY A 134 8.83 23.58 -9.73
CA GLY A 134 10.11 23.94 -9.10
C GLY A 134 10.03 24.28 -7.61
N ASN A 135 8.84 24.25 -7.01
CA ASN A 135 8.64 24.69 -5.63
C ASN A 135 7.88 23.65 -4.81
N TRP A 136 8.30 23.50 -3.55
CA TRP A 136 7.61 22.70 -2.55
C TRP A 136 6.54 23.53 -1.85
N THR A 137 5.37 22.93 -1.61
CA THR A 137 4.42 23.47 -0.64
C THR A 137 4.87 23.17 0.79
N GLY A 138 4.19 23.75 1.78
CA GLY A 138 4.46 23.47 3.18
C GLY A 138 4.27 21.98 3.51
N SER A 139 5.06 21.51 4.47
CA SER A 139 5.00 20.15 5.02
C SER A 139 4.19 20.17 6.32
N SER A 140 3.29 19.20 6.48
CA SER A 140 2.46 19.06 7.67
C SER A 140 2.13 17.58 7.92
N PRO A 141 3.09 16.78 8.44
CA PRO A 141 2.84 15.39 8.78
C PRO A 141 1.69 15.24 9.78
N GLN A 142 0.78 14.32 9.51
CA GLN A 142 -0.45 14.14 10.28
C GLN A 142 -0.93 12.68 10.28
N ILE A 143 -1.92 12.40 11.12
CA ILE A 143 -2.67 11.15 11.03
C ILE A 143 -3.55 11.21 9.77
N PRO A 144 -3.51 10.17 8.92
CA PRO A 144 -4.28 10.14 7.68
C PRO A 144 -5.78 10.40 7.86
N ASN A 145 -6.35 11.07 6.87
CA ASN A 145 -7.79 11.08 6.70
C ASN A 145 -8.26 9.68 6.26
N LEU A 146 -9.07 9.03 7.09
CA LEU A 146 -9.51 7.64 6.88
C LEU A 146 -10.72 7.49 5.93
N ASN A 147 -11.11 8.57 5.23
CA ASN A 147 -12.21 8.55 4.25
C ASN A 147 -12.00 7.49 3.16
N PHE A 148 -10.75 7.25 2.73
CA PHE A 148 -10.47 6.16 1.79
C PHE A 148 -11.00 4.82 2.30
N CYS A 149 -10.69 4.48 3.55
CA CYS A 149 -11.06 3.20 4.13
C CYS A 149 -12.56 3.13 4.40
N ALA A 150 -13.16 4.23 4.87
CA ALA A 150 -14.61 4.33 5.06
C ALA A 150 -15.36 4.13 3.73
N ASN A 151 -14.94 4.81 2.66
CA ASN A 151 -15.56 4.71 1.34
C ASN A 151 -15.35 3.33 0.71
N ALA A 152 -14.16 2.75 0.83
CA ALA A 152 -13.87 1.40 0.35
C ALA A 152 -14.76 0.36 1.03
N LYS A 153 -14.85 0.40 2.37
CA LYS A 153 -15.72 -0.50 3.13
C LYS A 153 -17.20 -0.29 2.79
N ALA A 154 -17.64 0.97 2.67
CA ALA A 154 -19.01 1.30 2.27
C ALA A 154 -19.35 0.82 0.85
N ALA A 155 -18.37 0.82 -0.05
CA ALA A 155 -18.53 0.28 -1.40
C ALA A 155 -18.60 -1.26 -1.42
N GLY A 156 -18.19 -1.95 -0.33
CA GLY A 156 -18.24 -3.41 -0.21
C GLY A 156 -16.87 -4.10 -0.28
N TYR A 157 -15.77 -3.34 -0.27
CA TYR A 157 -14.42 -3.91 -0.23
C TYR A 157 -14.05 -4.38 1.18
N THR A 158 -13.40 -5.55 1.26
CA THR A 158 -12.60 -5.85 2.45
C THR A 158 -11.28 -5.09 2.36
N VAL A 159 -10.96 -4.32 3.39
CA VAL A 159 -9.73 -3.51 3.45
C VAL A 159 -8.78 -4.15 4.46
N ALA A 160 -7.68 -4.72 3.98
CA ALA A 160 -6.55 -5.06 4.83
C ALA A 160 -5.56 -3.91 4.89
N VAL A 161 -5.00 -3.66 6.07
CA VAL A 161 -3.96 -2.67 6.28
C VAL A 161 -2.73 -3.38 6.82
N LEU A 162 -1.62 -3.27 6.08
CA LEU A 162 -0.30 -3.65 6.53
C LEU A 162 0.47 -2.37 6.88
N LEU A 163 0.53 -2.09 8.18
CA LEU A 163 1.33 -1.00 8.72
C LEU A 163 2.80 -1.44 8.73
N ILE A 164 3.66 -0.65 8.10
CA ILE A 164 5.12 -0.76 8.20
C ILE A 164 5.61 0.44 9.02
N PRO A 165 5.80 0.29 10.34
CA PRO A 165 6.04 1.43 11.22
C PRO A 165 7.25 2.26 10.80
N TYR A 166 7.18 3.58 11.03
CA TYR A 166 8.37 4.42 11.03
C TYR A 166 9.36 3.95 12.10
N ASP A 167 10.62 3.98 11.73
CA ASP A 167 11.69 4.00 12.71
C ASP A 167 11.86 5.46 13.17
N PRO A 168 11.93 5.74 14.48
CA PRO A 168 12.16 7.10 14.96
C PRO A 168 13.39 7.72 14.30
N ILE A 169 13.26 8.95 13.82
CA ILE A 169 14.35 9.68 13.18
C ILE A 169 15.35 10.06 14.27
N VAL A 170 16.56 9.51 14.17
CA VAL A 170 17.70 9.87 15.01
C VAL A 170 18.26 11.20 14.51
N ASP A 171 18.48 12.15 15.44
CA ASP A 171 18.92 13.52 15.16
C ASP A 171 17.98 14.35 14.26
N PRO A 172 16.70 14.53 14.67
CA PRO A 172 15.70 15.24 13.87
C PRO A 172 16.15 16.68 13.59
N GLN A 173 16.07 17.09 12.33
CA GLN A 173 16.47 18.43 11.91
C GLN A 173 15.25 19.34 11.79
N PRO A 174 15.34 20.63 12.14
CA PRO A 174 14.22 21.57 12.04
C PRO A 174 13.99 22.06 10.59
N ILE A 175 14.02 21.15 9.62
CA ILE A 175 13.80 21.43 8.20
C ILE A 175 12.30 21.33 7.91
N TRP A 176 11.82 22.06 6.90
CA TRP A 176 10.45 21.98 6.39
C TRP A 176 9.37 22.08 7.48
N ASN A 177 9.52 23.05 8.38
CA ASN A 177 8.61 23.25 9.53
C ASN A 177 8.70 22.14 10.60
N ASN A 178 9.90 21.62 10.87
CA ASN A 178 10.16 20.59 11.87
C ASN A 178 9.38 19.29 11.60
N GLU A 179 9.42 18.86 10.33
CA GLU A 179 8.79 17.63 9.87
C GLU A 179 9.26 16.42 10.69
N ASP A 180 10.57 16.24 10.85
CA ASP A 180 11.15 15.12 11.60
C ASP A 180 10.63 15.06 13.05
N GLY A 181 10.61 16.22 13.72
CA GLY A 181 10.09 16.33 15.08
C GLY A 181 8.59 16.04 15.17
N THR A 182 7.82 16.43 14.15
CA THR A 182 6.38 16.16 14.06
C THR A 182 6.12 14.68 13.86
N VAL A 183 6.84 14.02 12.95
CA VAL A 183 6.74 12.57 12.72
C VAL A 183 7.12 11.79 13.98
N ASN A 184 8.25 12.13 14.63
CA ASN A 184 8.65 11.52 15.90
C ASN A 184 7.58 11.70 16.99
N SER A 185 6.92 12.86 17.05
CA SER A 185 5.81 13.10 17.98
C SER A 185 4.59 12.23 17.66
N LEU A 186 4.24 12.01 16.39
CA LEU A 186 3.15 11.10 16.01
C LEU A 186 3.43 9.65 16.43
N ILE A 187 4.67 9.20 16.29
CA ILE A 187 5.13 7.89 16.72
C ILE A 187 5.04 7.78 18.26
N ALA A 188 5.61 8.74 18.98
CA ALA A 188 5.65 8.74 20.45
C ALA A 188 4.25 8.78 21.08
N ASN A 189 3.31 9.48 20.45
CA ASN A 189 1.92 9.59 20.92
C ASN A 189 1.04 8.38 20.57
N ASN A 190 1.59 7.35 19.93
CA ASN A 190 0.90 6.10 19.58
C ASN A 190 -0.44 6.31 18.85
N ARG A 191 -0.51 7.29 17.93
CA ARG A 191 -1.75 7.60 17.20
C ARG A 191 -1.87 6.89 15.85
N ILE A 192 -0.74 6.44 15.29
CA ILE A 192 -0.67 5.84 13.96
C ILE A 192 -1.34 4.45 13.95
N SER A 193 -0.91 3.54 14.83
CA SER A 193 -1.44 2.17 14.85
C SER A 193 -2.96 2.11 15.10
N PRO A 194 -3.54 2.85 16.06
CA PRO A 194 -5.00 2.85 16.23
C PRO A 194 -5.76 3.41 15.01
N ALA A 195 -5.24 4.45 14.37
CA ALA A 195 -5.84 4.99 13.15
C ALA A 195 -5.85 3.95 12.01
N MET A 196 -4.71 3.29 11.79
CA MET A 196 -4.58 2.24 10.77
C MET A 196 -5.44 1.00 11.08
N GLN A 197 -5.58 0.64 12.35
CA GLN A 197 -6.49 -0.42 12.76
C GLN A 197 -7.96 -0.07 12.49
N SER A 198 -8.36 1.18 12.71
CA SER A 198 -9.74 1.64 12.40
C SER A 198 -10.02 1.74 10.90
N CYS A 199 -8.98 1.97 10.09
CA CYS A 199 -9.05 1.92 8.64
C CYS A 199 -9.38 0.50 8.15
N ALA A 200 -8.71 -0.52 8.69
CA ALA A 200 -8.90 -1.92 8.30
C ALA A 200 -10.34 -2.43 8.54
N SER A 201 -10.72 -3.46 7.80
CA SER A 201 -11.85 -4.32 8.14
C SER A 201 -11.52 -5.18 9.38
N PRO A 202 -12.52 -5.63 10.16
CA PRO A 202 -12.29 -6.45 11.34
C PRO A 202 -11.43 -7.68 11.02
N GLY A 203 -10.36 -7.90 11.78
CA GLY A 203 -9.43 -9.02 11.60
C GLY A 203 -8.34 -8.81 10.54
N TYR A 204 -8.35 -7.67 9.82
CA TYR A 204 -7.43 -7.42 8.70
C TYR A 204 -6.41 -6.28 8.95
N PHE A 205 -6.07 -6.03 10.22
CA PHE A 205 -4.99 -5.10 10.58
C PHE A 205 -3.73 -5.87 10.97
N PHE A 206 -2.62 -5.56 10.30
CA PHE A 206 -1.32 -6.16 10.52
C PHE A 206 -0.27 -5.06 10.68
N SER A 207 0.75 -5.32 11.50
CA SER A 207 1.93 -4.46 11.64
C SER A 207 3.17 -5.31 11.52
N ALA A 208 4.10 -4.90 10.66
CA ALA A 208 5.33 -5.64 10.37
C ALA A 208 6.48 -4.69 10.05
N ALA A 209 7.62 -4.87 10.72
CA ALA A 209 8.79 -4.02 10.53
C ALA A 209 9.90 -4.71 9.73
N THR A 210 10.02 -6.04 9.83
CA THR A 210 11.06 -6.80 9.13
C THR A 210 10.56 -7.37 7.81
N SER A 211 11.48 -7.65 6.88
CA SER A 211 11.12 -8.26 5.58
C SER A 211 10.40 -9.61 5.73
N ALA A 212 10.79 -10.41 6.73
CA ALA A 212 10.16 -11.69 7.02
C ALA A 212 8.73 -11.49 7.53
N ASP A 213 8.52 -10.55 8.46
CA ASP A 213 7.20 -10.26 9.02
C ASP A 213 6.26 -9.65 7.96
N ILE A 214 6.78 -8.80 7.07
CA ILE A 214 6.02 -8.23 5.96
C ILE A 214 5.53 -9.35 5.03
N THR A 215 6.39 -10.31 4.73
CA THR A 215 6.04 -11.47 3.90
C THR A 215 4.98 -12.34 4.59
N SER A 216 5.18 -12.67 5.87
CA SER A 216 4.23 -13.46 6.64
C SER A 216 2.86 -12.78 6.80
N ALA A 217 2.84 -11.46 6.99
CA ALA A 217 1.60 -10.69 7.06
C ALA A 217 0.85 -10.70 5.73
N MET A 218 1.55 -10.49 4.60
CA MET A 218 0.94 -10.54 3.27
C MET A 218 0.37 -11.92 2.94
N GLU A 219 1.08 -13.00 3.28
CA GLU A 219 0.57 -14.37 3.13
C GLU A 219 -0.66 -14.61 4.01
N THR A 220 -0.63 -14.15 5.27
CA THR A 220 -1.76 -14.30 6.19
C THR A 220 -3.00 -13.56 5.68
N ILE A 221 -2.83 -12.31 5.20
CA ILE A 221 -3.89 -11.52 4.57
C ILE A 221 -4.46 -12.31 3.38
N PHE A 222 -3.61 -12.85 2.51
CA PHE A 222 -4.04 -13.62 1.35
C PHE A 222 -4.84 -14.86 1.75
N TYR A 223 -4.34 -15.66 2.70
CA TYR A 223 -5.05 -16.85 3.17
C TYR A 223 -6.41 -16.53 3.80
N GLN A 224 -6.51 -15.44 4.57
CA GLN A 224 -7.78 -14.99 5.13
C GLN A 224 -8.77 -14.56 4.02
N ALA A 225 -8.28 -13.84 3.00
CA ALA A 225 -9.08 -13.46 1.84
C ALA A 225 -9.61 -14.71 1.10
N VAL A 226 -8.77 -15.72 0.86
CA VAL A 226 -9.17 -16.99 0.23
C VAL A 226 -10.19 -17.74 1.09
N GLN A 227 -10.00 -17.80 2.41
CA GLN A 227 -10.94 -18.47 3.31
C GLN A 227 -12.32 -17.78 3.34
N SER A 228 -12.35 -16.45 3.41
CA SER A 228 -13.62 -15.71 3.39
C SER A 228 -14.41 -15.96 2.10
N ALA A 229 -13.74 -16.05 0.95
CA ALA A 229 -14.38 -16.37 -0.33
C ALA A 229 -14.98 -17.79 -0.37
N ARG A 230 -14.43 -18.74 0.40
CA ARG A 230 -15.00 -20.10 0.51
C ARG A 230 -16.22 -20.17 1.41
N LEU A 231 -16.29 -19.33 2.45
CA LEU A 231 -17.44 -19.31 3.38
C LEU A 231 -18.70 -18.68 2.76
N THR A 232 -18.54 -17.93 1.67
CA THR A 232 -19.65 -17.32 0.92
C THR A 232 -20.17 -18.18 -0.23
N GLN A 233 -19.55 -19.34 -0.50
CA GLN A 233 -19.95 -20.28 -1.57
C GLN A 233 -20.96 -21.32 -1.09
#